data_AF-A0A954KJF9-F1
#
_entry.id   AF-A0A954KJF9-F1
#
_cell.length_a   1.000
_cell.length_b   1.000
_cell.length_c   1.000
_cell.angle_alpha   90.00
_cell.angle_beta   90.00
_cell.angle_gamma   90.00
#
_symmetry.space_group_name_H-M   'P 1'
#
loop_
_entity.id
_entity.type
_entity.pdbx_description
1 polymer ?
#
loop_
_entity_poly.entity_id
_entity_poly.type
_entity_poly.pdbx_seq_one_letter_code
_entity_poly.pdbx_strand_id
1 'polypeptide(L)'
;FVDDLGRRCARENDWLARWFVILDQHAERQKLPNRTEVELPVESLIVFGANLESFTPPAGGIERRFASRVCLSPPALDVFQRIFQQECELRNVPYNSGVVADFFLSRYGRQRLPKTSDPQDLLDALISICRFKRVEPILSAESLSTAFDRCLGGIEFRATG
;
A
#
# COMPACT_ATOMS: atom_id res chain seq x y z
N PHE A 1 -7.49 -1.38 -10.98
CA PHE A 1 -6.30 -1.51 -10.13
C PHE A 1 -6.28 -2.94 -9.61
N VAL A 2 -5.20 -3.68 -9.87
CA VAL A 2 -5.01 -5.05 -9.36
C VAL A 2 -3.85 -5.01 -8.37
N ASP A 3 -4.08 -5.45 -7.14
CA ASP A 3 -3.13 -5.37 -6.02
C ASP A 3 -2.72 -6.78 -5.52
N ASP A 4 -1.70 -6.87 -4.67
CA ASP A 4 -1.17 -8.10 -4.06
C ASP A 4 -0.56 -9.12 -5.05
N LEU A 5 0.00 -8.66 -6.17
CA LEU A 5 0.78 -9.51 -7.07
C LEU A 5 1.95 -10.17 -6.32
N GLY A 6 1.93 -11.51 -6.22
CA GLY A 6 2.98 -12.33 -5.61
C GLY A 6 2.62 -12.99 -4.27
N ARG A 7 1.58 -12.54 -3.55
CA ARG A 7 1.15 -13.17 -2.29
C ARG A 7 0.15 -14.31 -2.50
N ARG A 8 -0.51 -14.32 -3.65
CA ARG A 8 -1.20 -15.48 -4.18
C ARG A 8 -0.44 -15.89 -5.43
N CYS A 9 0.22 -17.05 -5.41
CA CYS A 9 -0.16 -18.18 -6.26
C CYS A 9 0.95 -19.19 -6.59
N ALA A 10 0.50 -20.44 -6.70
CA ALA A 10 1.15 -21.48 -7.50
C ALA A 10 0.25 -21.90 -8.70
N ARG A 11 -0.81 -21.14 -9.02
CA ARG A 11 -1.79 -21.48 -10.09
C ARG A 11 -2.27 -20.30 -10.95
N GLU A 12 -1.73 -19.11 -10.78
CA GLU A 12 -2.30 -17.87 -11.36
C GLU A 12 -1.51 -17.27 -12.54
N ASN A 13 -0.60 -18.01 -13.17
CA ASN A 13 0.06 -17.52 -14.39
C ASN A 13 -0.93 -17.25 -15.55
N ASP A 14 -2.14 -17.82 -15.53
CA ASP A 14 -3.15 -17.66 -16.59
C ASP A 14 -3.85 -16.29 -16.58
N TRP A 15 -4.05 -15.65 -15.42
CA TRP A 15 -4.83 -14.40 -15.40
C TRP A 15 -4.00 -13.21 -15.87
N LEU A 16 -2.72 -13.12 -15.48
CA LEU A 16 -1.81 -12.10 -16.01
C LEU A 16 -1.68 -12.23 -17.52
N ALA A 17 -1.47 -13.45 -18.01
CA ALA A 17 -1.42 -13.74 -19.44
C ALA A 17 -2.70 -13.30 -20.17
N ARG A 18 -3.88 -13.55 -19.60
CA ARG A 18 -5.17 -13.06 -20.13
C ARG A 18 -5.23 -11.54 -20.23
N TRP A 19 -4.81 -10.81 -19.19
CA TRP A 19 -4.81 -9.34 -19.25
C TRP A 19 -3.82 -8.79 -20.27
N PHE A 20 -2.66 -9.44 -20.47
CA PHE A 20 -1.76 -9.04 -21.55
C PHE A 20 -2.38 -9.22 -22.93
N VAL A 21 -3.16 -10.28 -23.15
CA VAL A 21 -3.88 -10.47 -24.41
C VAL A 21 -4.92 -9.36 -24.63
N ILE A 22 -5.67 -9.00 -23.59
CA ILE A 22 -6.65 -7.90 -23.65
C ILE A 22 -5.96 -6.56 -23.95
N LEU A 23 -4.82 -6.30 -23.30
CA LEU A 23 -4.03 -5.08 -23.51
C LEU A 23 -3.42 -4.99 -24.91
N ASP A 24 -2.89 -6.09 -25.45
CA ASP A 24 -2.33 -6.13 -26.81
C ASP A 24 -3.42 -5.95 -27.88
N GLN A 25 -4.61 -6.51 -27.65
CA GLN A 25 -5.69 -6.52 -28.63
C GLN A 25 -6.66 -5.35 -28.47
N HIS A 26 -6.58 -4.61 -27.36
CA HIS A 26 -7.55 -3.60 -26.95
C HIS A 26 -9.00 -4.11 -26.96
N ALA A 27 -9.18 -5.41 -26.72
CA ALA A 27 -10.47 -6.07 -26.80
C ALA A 27 -10.54 -7.29 -25.87
N GLU A 28 -11.69 -7.49 -25.23
CA GLU A 28 -12.00 -8.68 -24.47
C GLU A 28 -13.00 -9.55 -25.24
N ARG A 29 -12.65 -10.83 -25.41
CA ARG A 29 -13.55 -11.83 -26.01
C ARG A 29 -14.24 -12.63 -24.92
N GLN A 30 -15.56 -12.65 -24.95
CA GLN A 30 -16.36 -13.46 -24.05
C GLN A 30 -17.19 -14.48 -24.82
N LYS A 31 -17.10 -15.74 -24.40
CA LYS A 31 -17.97 -16.82 -24.91
C LYS A 31 -19.26 -16.84 -24.12
N LEU A 32 -20.36 -16.58 -24.80
CA LEU A 32 -21.69 -16.62 -24.22
C LEU A 32 -22.20 -18.08 -24.10
N PRO A 33 -23.17 -18.36 -23.21
CA PRO A 33 -23.75 -19.69 -23.04
C PRO A 33 -24.35 -20.27 -24.34
N ASN A 34 -24.76 -19.40 -25.27
CA ASN A 34 -25.28 -19.76 -26.59
C ASN A 34 -24.17 -20.04 -27.62
N ARG A 35 -22.91 -20.22 -27.19
CA ARG A 35 -21.71 -20.44 -28.03
C ARG A 35 -21.39 -19.31 -29.00
N THR A 36 -22.01 -18.14 -28.85
CA THR A 36 -21.63 -16.93 -29.59
C THR A 36 -20.42 -16.30 -28.89
N GLU A 37 -19.48 -15.78 -29.68
CA GLU A 37 -18.35 -15.01 -29.19
C GLU A 37 -18.62 -13.52 -29.44
N VAL A 38 -18.52 -12.71 -28.40
CA VAL A 38 -18.64 -11.25 -28.48
C VAL A 38 -17.31 -10.62 -28.14
N GLU A 39 -16.91 -9.65 -28.95
CA GLU A 39 -15.72 -8.84 -28.74
C GLU A 39 -16.13 -7.48 -28.19
N LEU A 40 -15.63 -7.14 -27.01
CA LEU A 40 -15.88 -5.88 -26.34
C LEU A 40 -14.61 -5.03 -26.42
N PRO A 41 -14.63 -3.82 -27.00
CA PRO A 41 -13.48 -2.94 -27.01
C PRO A 41 -13.13 -2.52 -25.57
N VAL A 42 -11.83 -2.52 -25.25
CA VAL A 42 -11.31 -2.15 -23.93
C VAL A 42 -10.35 -0.97 -24.07
N GLU A 43 -10.84 0.21 -23.69
CA GLU A 43 -10.03 1.42 -23.52
C GLU A 43 -9.82 1.66 -22.02
N SER A 44 -8.80 1.03 -21.44
CA SER A 44 -8.56 1.09 -19.99
C SER A 44 -7.09 1.22 -19.65
N LEU A 45 -6.77 2.10 -18.70
CA LEU A 45 -5.46 2.15 -18.05
C LEU A 45 -5.40 1.10 -16.94
N ILE A 46 -4.49 0.12 -17.07
CA ILE A 46 -4.28 -0.91 -16.04
C ILE A 46 -3.05 -0.56 -15.21
N VAL A 47 -3.24 -0.50 -13.89
CA VAL A 47 -2.18 -0.33 -12.90
C VAL A 47 -2.08 -1.58 -12.04
N PHE A 48 -0.87 -2.13 -11.96
CA PHE A 48 -0.51 -3.33 -11.21
C PHE A 48 0.30 -2.93 -9.98
N GLY A 49 -0.15 -3.34 -8.79
CA GLY A 49 0.61 -3.26 -7.54
C GLY A 49 1.25 -4.61 -7.23
N ALA A 50 2.56 -4.62 -7.00
CA ALA A 50 3.30 -5.84 -6.65
C ALA A 50 4.27 -5.58 -5.49
N ASN A 51 4.41 -6.58 -4.62
CA ASN A 51 5.55 -6.61 -3.70
C ASN A 51 6.75 -7.22 -4.43
N LEU A 52 7.78 -6.40 -4.66
CA LEU A 52 8.97 -6.75 -5.42
C LEU A 52 9.70 -7.99 -4.90
N GLU A 53 9.66 -8.26 -3.59
CA GLU A 53 10.31 -9.44 -3.00
C GLU A 53 9.60 -10.75 -3.35
N SER A 54 8.28 -10.69 -3.56
CA SER A 54 7.44 -11.84 -3.89
C SER A 54 7.05 -11.92 -5.36
N PHE A 55 7.36 -10.89 -6.14
CA PHE A 55 7.01 -10.84 -7.55
C PHE A 55 8.06 -11.57 -8.38
N THR A 56 7.73 -12.79 -8.81
CA THR A 56 8.52 -13.46 -9.85
C THR A 56 7.89 -13.17 -11.21
N PRO A 57 8.64 -12.55 -12.14
CA PRO A 57 8.12 -12.27 -13.47
C PRO A 57 7.75 -13.60 -14.18
N PRO A 58 6.57 -13.70 -14.79
CA PRO A 58 6.20 -14.87 -15.57
C PRO A 58 7.13 -15.06 -16.78
N ALA A 59 7.35 -16.33 -17.16
CA ALA A 59 8.20 -16.70 -18.29
C ALA A 59 7.73 -16.04 -19.61
N GLY A 60 8.67 -15.75 -20.53
CA GLY A 60 8.35 -15.21 -21.86
C GLY A 60 8.60 -13.71 -22.05
N GLY A 61 9.27 -13.03 -21.10
CA GLY A 61 9.68 -11.63 -21.28
C GLY A 61 8.53 -10.62 -21.19
N ILE A 62 7.47 -11.00 -20.49
CA ILE A 62 6.30 -10.17 -20.13
C ILE A 62 6.71 -8.84 -19.50
N GLU A 63 7.84 -8.84 -18.80
CA GLU A 63 8.54 -7.66 -18.33
C GLU A 63 8.64 -6.50 -19.34
N ARG A 64 8.85 -6.80 -20.62
CA ARG A 64 8.99 -5.79 -21.68
C ARG A 64 7.68 -5.08 -22.04
N ARG A 65 6.54 -5.55 -21.52
CA ARG A 65 5.21 -5.03 -21.81
C ARG A 65 4.70 -4.03 -20.77
N PHE A 66 5.42 -3.84 -19.67
CA PHE A 66 5.13 -2.76 -18.72
C PHE A 66 5.80 -1.48 -19.20
N ALA A 67 5.00 -0.55 -19.76
CA ALA A 67 5.50 0.71 -20.31
C ALA A 67 6.21 1.59 -19.26
N SER A 68 5.73 1.57 -18.01
CA SER A 68 6.32 2.31 -16.89
C SER A 68 6.39 1.44 -15.64
N ARG A 69 7.53 1.46 -14.95
CA ARG A 69 7.71 0.83 -13.65
C ARG A 69 8.01 1.91 -12.63
N VAL A 70 7.15 2.04 -11.63
CA VAL A 70 7.36 2.96 -10.50
C VAL A 70 7.69 2.12 -9.29
N CYS A 71 8.91 2.26 -8.78
CA CYS A 71 9.31 1.67 -7.50
C CYS A 71 9.02 2.68 -6.40
N LEU A 72 8.15 2.31 -5.46
CA LEU A 72 7.90 3.13 -4.28
C LEU A 72 8.99 2.85 -3.25
N SER A 73 9.90 3.80 -3.07
CA SER A 73 10.87 3.77 -1.99
C SER A 73 10.24 4.25 -0.68
N PRO A 74 10.77 3.82 0.49
CA PRO A 74 10.40 4.40 1.77
C PRO A 74 10.47 5.93 1.72
N PRO A 75 9.44 6.65 2.20
CA PRO A 75 9.44 8.10 2.15
C PRO A 75 10.56 8.67 3.04
N ALA A 76 11.27 9.67 2.52
CA ALA A 76 12.14 10.50 3.34
C ALA A 76 11.31 11.35 4.34
N LEU A 77 11.96 11.90 5.35
CA LEU A 77 11.29 12.62 6.45
C LEU A 77 10.40 13.76 5.94
N ASP A 78 10.86 14.54 4.97
CA ASP A 78 10.13 15.66 4.38
C ASP A 78 8.84 15.21 3.69
N VAL A 79 8.92 14.14 2.90
CA VAL A 79 7.76 13.53 2.24
C VAL A 79 6.81 12.94 3.29
N PHE A 80 7.34 12.24 4.28
CA PHE A 80 6.57 11.67 5.37
C PHE A 80 5.81 12.74 6.15
N GLN A 81 6.48 13.85 6.52
CA GLN A 81 5.85 14.97 7.20
C GLN A 81 4.74 15.61 6.37
N ARG A 82 4.93 15.75 5.05
CA ARG A 82 3.92 16.31 4.15
C ARG A 82 2.69 15.43 4.06
N ILE A 83 2.86 14.12 3.92
CA ILE A 83 1.74 13.16 3.93
C ILE A 83 1.04 13.25 5.29
N PHE A 84 1.79 13.23 6.39
CA PHE A 84 1.25 13.30 7.74
C PHE A 84 0.41 14.57 7.98
N GLN A 85 0.90 15.71 7.50
CA GLN A 85 0.17 16.97 7.57
C GLN A 85 -1.18 16.87 6.82
N GLN A 86 -1.17 16.35 5.59
CA GLN A 86 -2.40 16.17 4.81
C GLN A 86 -3.40 15.25 5.53
N GLU A 87 -2.93 14.13 6.08
CA GLU A 87 -3.79 13.19 6.80
C GLU A 87 -4.36 13.80 8.10
N CYS A 88 -3.59 14.65 8.79
CA CYS A 88 -4.04 15.45 9.94
C CYS A 88 -5.14 16.44 9.54
N GLU A 89 -4.94 17.19 8.45
CA GLU A 89 -5.92 18.15 7.92
C GLU A 89 -7.24 17.47 7.57
N LEU A 90 -7.19 16.32 6.88
CA LEU A 90 -8.38 15.53 6.52
C LEU A 90 -9.18 15.04 7.74
N ARG A 91 -8.52 14.83 8.88
CA ARG A 91 -9.13 14.30 10.12
C ARG A 91 -9.40 15.37 11.18
N ASN A 92 -9.13 16.64 10.89
CA ASN A 92 -9.20 17.76 11.84
C ASN A 92 -8.33 17.55 13.10
N VAL A 93 -7.15 16.94 12.94
CA VAL A 93 -6.18 16.78 14.04
C VAL A 93 -5.13 17.88 13.92
N PRO A 94 -4.85 18.67 14.98
CA PRO A 94 -3.81 19.69 14.94
C PRO A 94 -2.44 19.07 14.63
N TYR A 95 -1.83 19.49 13.51
CA TYR A 95 -0.53 19.02 13.08
C TYR A 95 0.60 19.70 13.86
N ASN A 96 1.63 18.92 14.20
CA ASN A 96 2.85 19.41 14.84
C ASN A 96 4.07 18.76 14.18
N SER A 97 4.83 19.56 13.43
CA SER A 97 5.98 19.08 12.65
C SER A 97 7.11 18.54 13.54
N GLY A 98 7.37 19.16 14.69
CA GLY A 98 8.42 18.73 15.63
C GLY A 98 8.14 17.35 16.21
N VAL A 99 6.91 17.14 16.68
CA VAL A 99 6.47 15.83 17.20
C VAL A 99 6.61 14.72 16.16
N VAL A 100 6.24 14.98 14.90
CA VAL A 100 6.35 13.99 13.82
C VAL A 100 7.81 13.74 13.43
N ALA A 101 8.66 14.77 13.39
CA ALA A 101 10.08 14.61 13.10
C ALA A 101 10.79 13.78 14.17
N ASP A 102 10.57 14.11 15.45
CA ASP A 102 11.16 13.38 16.57
C ASP A 102 10.67 11.93 16.62
N PHE A 103 9.38 11.72 16.37
CA PHE A 103 8.82 10.37 16.24
C PHE A 103 9.46 9.59 15.08
N PHE A 104 9.61 10.23 13.92
CA PHE A 104 10.19 9.58 12.76
C PHE A 104 11.63 9.14 13.02
N LEU A 105 12.47 10.04 13.55
CA LEU A 105 13.87 9.75 13.85
C LEU A 105 14.04 8.72 14.97
N SER A 106 13.12 8.68 15.94
CA SER A 106 13.20 7.74 17.06
C SER A 106 12.74 6.32 16.69
N ARG A 107 11.73 6.16 15.83
CA ARG A 107 11.15 4.85 15.47
C ARG A 107 11.64 4.32 14.13
N TYR A 108 11.69 5.15 13.10
CA TYR A 108 12.10 4.75 11.77
C TYR A 108 13.63 4.83 11.61
N GLY A 109 14.22 3.79 11.03
CA GLY A 109 15.67 3.63 10.88
C GLY A 109 16.34 2.71 11.91
N ARG A 110 15.75 2.51 13.09
CA ARG A 110 16.21 1.51 14.08
C ARG A 110 15.33 0.26 14.13
N GLN A 111 14.01 0.41 14.07
CA GLN A 111 13.07 -0.71 14.22
C GLN A 111 12.49 -1.17 12.87
N ARG A 112 12.17 -0.23 11.97
CA ARG A 112 11.66 -0.54 10.64
C ARG A 112 11.80 0.64 9.67
N LEU A 113 11.61 0.36 8.38
CA LEU A 113 11.49 1.37 7.34
C LEU A 113 10.08 1.99 7.36
N PRO A 114 9.95 3.30 7.09
CA PRO A 114 8.65 3.94 6.98
C PRO A 114 7.94 3.50 5.69
N LYS A 115 6.61 3.44 5.73
CA LYS A 115 5.73 3.29 4.57
C LYS A 115 4.90 4.55 4.39
N THR A 116 4.52 4.81 3.15
CA THR A 116 3.62 5.92 2.79
C THR A 116 2.25 5.82 3.47
N SER A 117 1.80 4.61 3.84
CA SER A 117 0.54 4.38 4.56
C SER A 117 0.61 4.65 6.06
N ASP A 118 1.81 4.67 6.65
CA ASP A 118 1.96 4.74 8.10
C ASP A 118 1.31 5.97 8.75
N PRO A 119 1.38 7.20 8.16
CA PRO A 119 0.69 8.35 8.72
C PRO A 119 -0.81 8.13 8.91
N GLN A 120 -1.46 7.53 7.93
CA GLN A 120 -2.87 7.17 7.98
C GLN A 120 -3.12 6.14 9.09
N ASP A 121 -2.36 5.04 9.11
CA ASP A 121 -2.53 3.95 10.08
C ASP A 121 -2.34 4.43 11.53
N LEU A 122 -1.37 5.34 11.74
CA LEU A 122 -1.09 5.95 13.04
C LEU A 122 -2.22 6.87 13.49
N LEU A 123 -2.73 7.72 12.60
CA LEU A 123 -3.82 8.64 12.93
C LEU A 123 -5.13 7.89 13.17
N ASP A 124 -5.44 6.86 12.38
CA ASP A 124 -6.65 6.06 12.57
C ASP A 124 -6.64 5.35 13.92
N ALA A 125 -5.48 4.81 14.34
CA ALA A 125 -5.32 4.23 15.68
C ALA A 125 -5.36 5.27 16.80
N LEU A 126 -4.69 6.40 16.64
CA LEU A 126 -4.71 7.50 17.60
C LEU A 126 -6.16 7.95 17.85
N ILE A 127 -6.91 8.23 16.78
CA ILE A 127 -8.31 8.66 16.86
C ILE A 127 -9.17 7.57 17.51
N SER A 128 -8.96 6.30 17.17
CA SER A 128 -9.66 5.17 17.79
C SER A 128 -9.41 5.11 19.30
N ILE A 129 -8.16 5.32 19.74
CA ILE A 129 -7.78 5.37 21.16
C ILE A 129 -8.45 6.57 21.86
N CYS A 130 -8.37 7.76 21.27
CA CYS A 130 -8.97 8.97 21.82
C CYS A 130 -10.49 8.85 21.94
N ARG A 131 -11.15 8.30 20.92
CA ARG A 131 -12.59 8.02 20.93
C ARG A 131 -12.97 7.07 22.06
N PHE A 132 -12.21 6.00 22.28
CA PHE A 132 -12.43 5.07 23.38
C PHE A 132 -12.28 5.76 24.75
N LYS A 133 -11.25 6.60 24.90
CA LYS A 133 -10.98 7.37 26.12
C LYS A 133 -11.89 8.59 26.31
N ARG A 134 -12.74 8.92 25.32
CA ARG A 134 -13.59 10.12 25.28
C ARG A 134 -12.79 11.43 25.46
N VAL A 135 -11.63 11.50 24.82
CA VAL A 135 -10.78 12.70 24.79
C VAL A 135 -10.60 13.16 23.34
N GLU A 136 -10.28 14.43 23.16
CA GLU A 136 -10.00 14.97 21.83
C GLU A 136 -8.68 14.40 21.27
N PRO A 137 -8.60 14.13 19.95
CA PRO A 137 -7.37 13.70 19.30
C PRO A 137 -6.32 14.82 19.29
N ILE A 138 -5.20 14.59 19.96
CA ILE A 138 -4.05 15.51 19.97
C ILE A 138 -2.82 14.75 19.51
N LEU A 139 -2.08 15.36 18.59
CA LEU A 139 -0.81 14.84 18.12
C LEU A 139 0.28 15.14 19.15
N SER A 140 0.74 14.11 19.86
CA SER A 140 1.81 14.18 20.84
C SER A 140 2.73 12.97 20.72
N ALA A 141 3.92 13.05 21.30
CA ALA A 141 4.86 11.93 21.30
C ALA A 141 4.23 10.68 21.95
N GLU A 142 3.47 10.86 23.02
CA GLU A 142 2.78 9.76 23.72
C GLU A 142 1.66 9.13 22.87
N SER A 143 0.83 9.96 22.22
CA SER A 143 -0.28 9.45 21.41
C SER A 143 0.22 8.71 20.17
N LEU A 144 1.27 9.22 19.51
CA LEU A 144 1.95 8.53 18.40
C LEU A 144 2.65 7.26 18.83
N SER A 145 3.36 7.28 19.96
CA SER A 145 4.00 6.08 20.52
C SER A 145 2.96 4.98 20.77
N THR A 146 1.86 5.33 21.44
CA THR A 146 0.77 4.39 21.75
C THR A 146 0.11 3.85 20.48
N ALA A 147 -0.15 4.72 19.50
CA ALA A 147 -0.73 4.33 18.22
C ALA A 147 0.21 3.39 17.43
N PHE A 148 1.50 3.69 17.42
CA PHE A 148 2.52 2.86 16.78
C PHE A 148 2.59 1.48 17.41
N ASP A 149 2.68 1.39 18.74
CA ASP A 149 2.81 0.11 19.42
C ASP A 149 1.55 -0.77 19.19
N ARG A 150 0.38 -0.16 19.03
CA ARG A 150 -0.88 -0.85 18.72
C ARG A 150 -0.98 -1.35 17.28
N CYS A 151 -0.60 -0.52 16.30
CA CYS A 151 -0.71 -0.86 14.88
C CYS A 151 0.47 -1.69 14.36
N LEU A 152 1.65 -1.42 14.89
CA LEU A 152 2.93 -1.79 14.29
C LEU A 152 3.86 -2.49 15.29
N GLY A 153 3.60 -2.37 16.59
CA GLY A 153 4.33 -3.04 17.67
C GLY A 153 3.94 -4.50 17.92
N GLY A 154 2.93 -5.02 17.22
CA GLY A 154 2.45 -6.41 17.36
C GLY A 154 3.36 -7.49 16.75
N ILE A 155 4.54 -7.15 16.24
CA ILE A 155 5.53 -8.14 15.80
C ILE A 155 6.53 -8.34 16.95
N GLU A 156 6.11 -9.07 17.99
CA GLU A 156 7.07 -9.77 18.83
C GLU A 156 7.85 -10.72 17.90
N PHE A 157 9.12 -10.40 17.67
CA PHE A 157 10.06 -11.32 17.08
C PHE A 157 10.32 -12.43 18.12
N ARG A 158 9.45 -13.44 18.15
CA ARG A 158 9.77 -14.74 18.76
C ARG A 158 10.83 -15.39 17.88
N ALA A 159 12.09 -15.00 18.08
CA ALA A 159 13.21 -15.88 17.77
C ALA A 159 13.19 -17.02 18.80
N THR A 160 12.43 -18.06 18.50
CA THR A 160 12.69 -19.41 19.02
C THR A 160 13.56 -20.13 18.01
N GLY A 161 14.75 -20.56 18.43
CA GLY A 161 15.63 -21.46 17.68
C GLY A 161 17.09 -21.05 17.75
#